data_AF-I7CTM6-F1
#
_entry.id   AF-I7CTM6-F1
#
_cell.length_a   1.000
_cell.length_b   1.000
_cell.length_c   1.000
_cell.angle_alpha   90.00
_cell.angle_beta   90.00
_cell.angle_gamma   90.00
#
_symmetry.space_group_name_H-M   'P 1'
#
loop_
_entity.id
_entity.type
_entity.pdbx_description
1 polymer ?
#
loop_
_entity_poly.entity_id
_entity_poly.type
_entity_poly.pdbx_seq_one_letter_code
_entity_poly.pdbx_strand_id
1 'polypeptide(L)'
;MSAGDDTSSDSTEPPATDETGPIEPTAASESLVLTYAAPFLGVVLIAAGIPLSIAGGYVVIQDGLGLCGDPSITVDPVAEGDTPPETVETLPVATLSPTERAALEEAIDSPLREATVDGEMENRGTLIEGAVVEYDGDRYYVRITSRNSCLEVAPLLFPIGAIAILIGGIGVLTPPIYRQMAGFEERMQRDRPD
;
A
#
# COMPACT_ATOMS: atom_id res chain seq x y z
N MET A 1 92.69 7.77 1.99
CA MET A 1 92.26 8.60 0.84
C MET A 1 91.44 7.66 -0.04
N SER A 2 90.13 7.77 -0.22
CA SER A 2 89.15 8.88 -0.20
C SER A 2 87.86 8.41 0.51
N ALA A 3 87.26 9.17 1.44
CA ALA A 3 86.15 10.13 1.25
C ALA A 3 84.85 9.46 0.73
N GLY A 4 83.67 9.59 1.34
CA GLY A 4 83.18 10.41 2.45
C GLY A 4 81.71 10.05 2.72
N ASP A 5 81.23 10.47 3.89
CA ASP A 5 79.87 10.37 4.43
C ASP A 5 78.75 10.82 3.49
N ASP A 6 77.53 10.28 3.68
CA ASP A 6 76.42 11.11 4.16
C ASP A 6 75.31 10.25 4.77
N THR A 7 75.12 10.47 6.07
CA THR A 7 74.02 10.01 6.91
C THR A 7 73.15 11.25 7.19
N SER A 8 71.85 11.23 6.89
CA SER A 8 70.77 12.14 7.38
C SER A 8 69.56 12.01 6.44
N SER A 9 68.28 12.06 6.79
CA SER A 9 67.51 12.35 8.01
C SER A 9 66.14 11.69 7.79
N ASP A 10 65.57 10.99 8.77
CA ASP A 10 64.48 11.51 9.63
C ASP A 10 63.41 12.32 8.88
N SER A 11 62.18 11.78 8.82
CA SER A 11 60.95 12.45 9.27
C SER A 11 59.70 11.69 8.81
N THR A 12 58.87 11.33 9.78
CA THR A 12 57.45 11.03 9.67
C THR A 12 56.70 12.11 8.90
N GLU A 13 55.97 11.76 7.83
CA GLU A 13 54.62 12.29 7.54
C GLU A 13 53.91 11.46 6.44
N PRO A 14 52.61 11.13 6.58
CA PRO A 14 51.85 10.50 5.51
C PRO A 14 51.33 11.59 4.55
N PRO A 15 51.48 11.47 3.22
CA PRO A 15 50.74 12.36 2.35
C PRO A 15 49.30 11.86 2.28
N ALA A 16 48.42 12.67 2.84
CA ALA A 16 47.00 12.65 2.52
C ALA A 16 46.80 12.97 1.03
N THR A 17 45.69 12.44 0.51
CA THR A 17 44.98 12.81 -0.73
C THR A 17 45.66 12.52 -2.06
N ASP A 18 45.19 11.45 -2.71
CA ASP A 18 44.69 11.59 -4.09
C ASP A 18 43.44 10.69 -4.25
N GLU A 19 42.27 11.32 -4.09
CA GLU A 19 40.96 10.69 -3.95
C GLU A 19 40.19 10.73 -5.28
N THR A 20 40.77 10.21 -6.37
CA THR A 20 40.11 10.22 -7.69
C THR A 20 40.45 9.04 -8.61
N GLY A 21 40.74 7.87 -8.03
CA GLY A 21 40.82 6.60 -8.77
C GLY A 21 39.45 5.92 -8.89
N PRO A 22 39.19 5.11 -9.94
CA PRO A 22 37.95 4.35 -10.05
C PRO A 22 37.70 3.57 -8.76
N ILE A 23 36.49 3.64 -8.23
CA ILE A 23 36.09 2.92 -7.02
C ILE A 23 36.09 1.42 -7.36
N GLU A 24 37.26 0.78 -7.38
CA GLU A 24 37.35 -0.67 -7.47
C GLU A 24 36.73 -1.23 -6.18
N PRO A 25 35.61 -1.96 -6.27
CA PRO A 25 34.99 -2.54 -5.10
C PRO A 25 35.98 -3.51 -4.48
N THR A 26 36.50 -3.19 -3.30
CA THR A 26 37.33 -4.12 -2.53
C THR A 26 36.49 -5.36 -2.22
N ALA A 27 37.06 -6.57 -2.35
CA ALA A 27 36.36 -7.84 -2.12
C ALA A 27 35.63 -7.92 -0.75
N ALA A 28 36.06 -7.11 0.23
CA ALA A 28 35.38 -6.94 1.51
C ALA A 28 34.02 -6.22 1.40
N SER A 29 33.92 -5.21 0.54
CA SER A 29 32.70 -4.44 0.26
C SER A 29 31.69 -5.29 -0.49
N GLU A 30 32.15 -6.07 -1.46
CA GLU A 30 31.33 -7.00 -2.25
C GLU A 30 30.78 -8.13 -1.36
N SER A 31 31.60 -8.63 -0.43
CA SER A 31 31.20 -9.59 0.61
C SER A 31 30.13 -9.04 1.58
N LEU A 32 30.27 -7.78 2.02
CA LEU A 32 29.28 -7.12 2.89
C LEU A 32 27.94 -6.91 2.17
N VAL A 33 27.98 -6.44 0.92
CA VAL A 33 26.79 -6.20 0.10
C VAL A 33 26.04 -7.51 -0.16
N LEU A 34 26.75 -8.56 -0.57
CA LEU A 34 26.13 -9.87 -0.83
C LEU A 34 25.65 -10.57 0.43
N THR A 35 26.35 -10.42 1.56
CA THR A 35 25.98 -11.14 2.79
C THR A 35 24.87 -10.47 3.57
N TYR A 36 24.80 -9.13 3.56
CA TYR A 36 23.88 -8.39 4.44
C TYR A 36 22.97 -7.44 3.68
N ALA A 37 23.48 -6.64 2.74
CA ALA A 37 22.67 -5.61 2.08
C ALA A 37 21.63 -6.21 1.11
N ALA A 38 22.04 -7.15 0.25
CA ALA A 38 21.17 -7.81 -0.72
C ALA A 38 20.01 -8.59 -0.07
N PRO A 39 20.24 -9.46 0.94
CA PRO A 39 19.13 -10.16 1.60
C PRO A 39 18.26 -9.21 2.43
N PHE A 40 18.84 -8.19 3.08
CA PHE A 40 18.06 -7.20 3.82
C PHE A 40 17.12 -6.41 2.89
N LEU A 41 17.66 -5.87 1.79
CA LEU A 41 16.87 -5.17 0.78
C LEU A 41 15.80 -6.10 0.20
N GLY A 42 16.15 -7.37 -0.02
CA GLY A 42 15.21 -8.35 -0.53
C GLY A 42 14.03 -8.62 0.39
N VAL A 43 14.27 -8.75 1.70
CA VAL A 43 13.20 -8.87 2.70
C VAL A 43 12.33 -7.61 2.75
N VAL A 44 12.94 -6.42 2.71
CA VAL A 44 12.19 -5.14 2.70
C VAL A 44 11.29 -5.05 1.46
N LEU A 45 11.81 -5.42 0.29
CA LEU A 45 11.04 -5.42 -0.96
C LEU A 45 9.89 -6.42 -0.94
N ILE A 46 10.08 -7.63 -0.40
CA ILE A 46 9.00 -8.60 -0.22
C ILE A 46 7.95 -8.06 0.77
N ALA A 47 8.40 -7.53 1.91
CA ALA A 47 7.53 -7.01 2.96
C ALA A 47 6.67 -5.83 2.49
N ALA A 48 7.22 -4.94 1.68
CA ALA A 48 6.47 -3.86 1.04
C ALA A 48 5.61 -4.38 -0.13
N GLY A 49 6.13 -5.31 -0.92
CA GLY A 49 5.46 -5.80 -2.12
C GLY A 49 4.16 -6.56 -1.84
N ILE A 50 4.09 -7.35 -0.76
CA ILE A 50 2.89 -8.10 -0.38
C ILE A 50 1.67 -7.19 -0.16
N PRO A 51 1.69 -6.18 0.74
CA PRO A 51 0.54 -5.30 0.93
C PRO A 51 0.22 -4.49 -0.32
N LEU A 52 1.22 -4.06 -1.10
CA LEU A 52 1.02 -3.41 -2.40
C LEU A 52 0.26 -4.31 -3.39
N SER A 53 0.65 -5.58 -3.49
CA SER A 53 0.00 -6.56 -4.35
C SER A 53 -1.42 -6.88 -3.89
N ILE A 54 -1.65 -7.06 -2.59
CA ILE A 54 -2.99 -7.33 -2.07
C ILE A 54 -3.91 -6.14 -2.33
N ALA A 55 -3.49 -4.94 -1.96
CA ALA A 55 -4.28 -3.72 -2.15
C ALA A 55 -4.56 -3.46 -3.64
N GLY A 56 -3.54 -3.54 -4.50
CA GLY A 56 -3.72 -3.33 -5.94
C GLY A 56 -4.57 -4.41 -6.60
N GLY A 57 -4.44 -5.68 -6.18
CA GLY A 57 -5.26 -6.77 -6.69
C GLY A 57 -6.74 -6.62 -6.32
N TYR A 58 -7.00 -6.11 -5.10
CA TYR A 58 -8.35 -5.82 -4.64
C TYR A 58 -9.05 -4.77 -5.52
N VAL A 59 -8.33 -3.73 -5.96
CA VAL A 59 -8.88 -2.68 -6.85
C VAL A 59 -9.33 -3.27 -8.18
N VAL A 60 -8.50 -4.11 -8.82
CA VAL A 60 -8.83 -4.72 -10.12
C VAL A 60 -10.04 -5.66 -10.03
N ILE A 61 -10.15 -6.41 -8.93
CA ILE A 61 -11.26 -7.34 -8.73
C ILE A 61 -12.56 -6.61 -8.33
N GLN A 62 -12.46 -5.52 -7.55
CA GLN A 62 -13.61 -4.71 -7.17
C GLN A 62 -14.27 -4.04 -8.38
N ASP A 63 -13.46 -3.51 -9.31
CA ASP A 63 -13.93 -2.86 -10.54
C ASP A 63 -14.64 -3.87 -11.47
N GLY A 64 -14.14 -5.11 -11.53
CA GLY A 64 -14.71 -6.18 -12.36
C GLY A 64 -15.97 -6.85 -11.81
N LEU A 65 -16.29 -6.69 -10.52
CA LEU A 65 -17.43 -7.32 -9.86
C LEU A 65 -18.60 -6.36 -9.56
N GLY A 66 -18.49 -5.07 -9.92
CA GLY A 66 -19.51 -4.07 -9.64
C GLY A 66 -19.75 -3.83 -8.14
N LEU A 67 -18.79 -4.23 -7.30
CA LEU A 67 -18.81 -4.01 -5.84
C LEU A 67 -18.40 -2.58 -5.48
N CYS A 68 -17.93 -1.83 -6.48
CA CYS A 68 -17.71 -0.40 -6.48
C CYS A 68 -18.88 0.24 -7.21
N GLY A 69 -19.85 0.74 -6.46
CA GLY A 69 -21.08 1.29 -7.00
C GLY A 69 -21.58 2.46 -6.15
N ASP A 70 -22.56 3.14 -6.70
CA ASP A 70 -23.25 4.25 -6.06
C ASP A 70 -23.73 3.87 -4.64
N PRO A 71 -23.59 4.77 -3.66
CA PRO A 71 -23.93 4.48 -2.27
C PRO A 71 -25.43 4.19 -2.14
N SER A 72 -25.79 3.14 -1.39
CA SER A 72 -27.19 2.84 -1.08
C SER A 72 -27.62 3.45 0.25
N ILE A 73 -28.82 4.02 0.25
CA ILE A 73 -29.49 4.50 1.46
C ILE A 73 -30.59 3.54 1.85
N THR A 74 -30.76 3.36 3.16
CA THR A 74 -31.87 2.62 3.75
C THR A 74 -32.72 3.57 4.57
N VAL A 75 -34.02 3.34 4.54
CA VAL A 75 -35.02 4.23 5.10
C VAL A 75 -35.91 3.45 6.05
N ASP A 76 -36.01 3.88 7.29
CA ASP A 76 -36.91 3.28 8.28
C ASP A 76 -37.89 4.32 8.81
N PRO A 77 -39.21 4.07 8.75
CA PRO A 77 -40.19 5.00 9.31
C PRO A 77 -40.02 5.05 10.83
N VAL A 78 -39.97 6.26 11.37
CA VAL A 78 -39.93 6.52 12.82
C VAL A 78 -41.35 6.55 13.33
N ALA A 79 -41.71 5.59 14.19
CA ALA A 79 -43.07 5.50 14.73
C ALA A 79 -43.47 6.78 15.49
N GLU A 80 -44.77 7.07 15.50
CA GLU A 80 -45.31 8.15 16.34
C GLU A 80 -45.03 7.86 17.82
N GLY A 81 -44.32 8.77 18.48
CA GLY A 81 -43.88 8.63 19.87
C GLY A 81 -42.46 8.08 20.04
N ASP A 82 -41.85 7.53 18.98
CA ASP A 82 -40.42 7.23 19.00
C ASP A 82 -39.62 8.52 18.84
N THR A 83 -38.67 8.68 19.75
CA THR A 83 -37.70 9.78 19.71
C THR A 83 -36.37 9.21 19.25
N PRO A 84 -35.86 9.64 18.09
CA PRO A 84 -34.51 9.30 17.67
C PRO A 84 -33.51 9.67 18.78
N PRO A 85 -32.38 8.93 18.91
CA PRO A 85 -31.33 9.30 19.84
C PRO A 85 -30.91 10.77 19.65
N GLU A 86 -30.57 11.48 20.72
CA GLU A 86 -30.12 12.89 20.62
C GLU A 86 -28.86 13.08 19.76
N THR A 87 -28.15 11.99 19.47
CA THR A 87 -26.99 11.95 18.56
C THR A 87 -27.37 11.98 17.08
N VAL A 88 -28.65 11.80 16.74
CA VAL A 88 -29.14 11.76 15.35
C VAL A 88 -29.62 13.14 14.95
N GLU A 89 -28.98 13.71 13.93
CA GLU A 89 -29.37 15.01 13.38
C GLU A 89 -30.69 14.90 12.62
N THR A 90 -31.52 15.94 12.71
CA THR A 90 -32.72 16.07 11.87
C THR A 90 -32.36 16.89 10.65
N LEU A 91 -32.51 16.30 9.47
CA LEU A 91 -32.16 16.90 8.20
C LEU A 91 -33.45 17.21 7.41
N PRO A 92 -33.74 18.49 7.10
CA PRO A 92 -34.93 18.83 6.34
C PRO A 92 -34.82 18.33 4.90
N VAL A 93 -35.91 17.83 4.31
CA VAL A 93 -35.91 17.34 2.91
C VAL A 93 -35.45 18.39 1.89
N ALA A 94 -35.61 19.68 2.22
CA ALA A 94 -35.19 20.80 1.38
C ALA A 94 -33.66 20.93 1.27
N THR A 95 -32.90 20.41 2.23
CA THR A 95 -31.42 20.40 2.16
C THR A 95 -30.88 19.17 1.46
N LEU A 96 -31.71 18.17 1.15
CA LEU A 96 -31.30 17.04 0.33
C LEU A 96 -31.03 17.50 -1.11
N SER A 97 -29.95 16.97 -1.67
CA SER A 97 -29.67 17.14 -3.10
C SER A 97 -30.79 16.47 -3.94
N PRO A 98 -30.93 16.81 -5.23
CA PRO A 98 -31.91 16.16 -6.09
C PRO A 98 -31.74 14.64 -6.18
N THR A 99 -30.50 14.16 -6.15
CA THR A 99 -30.15 12.73 -6.20
C THR A 99 -30.51 12.03 -4.89
N GLU A 100 -30.20 12.64 -3.75
CA GLU A 100 -30.56 12.12 -2.42
C GLU A 100 -32.08 12.06 -2.23
N ARG A 101 -32.81 13.06 -2.73
CA ARG A 101 -34.28 13.08 -2.65
C ARG A 101 -34.91 11.99 -3.52
N ALA A 102 -34.44 11.82 -4.75
CA ALA A 102 -34.92 10.78 -5.64
C ALA A 102 -34.69 9.38 -5.03
N ALA A 103 -33.50 9.15 -4.45
CA ALA A 103 -33.21 7.90 -3.75
C ALA A 103 -34.08 7.71 -2.51
N LEU A 104 -34.38 8.78 -1.75
CA LEU A 104 -35.26 8.70 -0.58
C LEU A 104 -36.67 8.27 -0.99
N GLU A 105 -37.22 8.89 -2.03
CA GLU A 105 -38.53 8.56 -2.59
C GLU A 105 -38.56 7.10 -3.08
N GLU A 106 -37.55 6.68 -3.84
CA GLU A 106 -37.42 5.29 -4.31
C GLU A 106 -37.29 4.30 -3.15
N ALA A 107 -36.53 4.64 -2.12
CA ALA A 107 -36.36 3.79 -0.94
C ALA A 107 -37.65 3.66 -0.15
N ILE A 108 -38.46 4.72 -0.03
CA ILE A 108 -39.79 4.65 0.62
C ILE A 108 -40.71 3.69 -0.14
N ASP A 109 -40.70 3.75 -1.47
CA ASP A 109 -41.53 2.89 -2.32
C ASP A 109 -40.98 1.45 -2.47
N SER A 110 -39.72 1.22 -2.09
CA SER A 110 -39.04 -0.07 -2.18
C SER A 110 -39.49 -1.05 -1.09
N PRO A 111 -39.84 -2.30 -1.43
CA PRO A 111 -40.15 -3.34 -0.43
C PRO A 111 -38.99 -3.64 0.53
N LEU A 112 -37.75 -3.39 0.09
CA LEU A 112 -36.54 -3.57 0.89
C LEU A 112 -36.18 -2.32 1.69
N ARG A 113 -36.91 -1.23 1.49
CA ARG A 113 -36.65 0.11 2.02
C ARG A 113 -35.25 0.63 1.75
N GLU A 114 -34.72 0.26 0.58
CA GLU A 114 -33.37 0.60 0.15
C GLU A 114 -33.41 1.07 -1.30
N ALA A 115 -32.60 2.08 -1.59
CA ALA A 115 -32.36 2.58 -2.94
C ALA A 115 -30.92 3.07 -3.10
N THR A 116 -30.47 3.10 -4.34
CA THR A 116 -29.14 3.57 -4.73
C THR A 116 -29.17 5.06 -5.03
N VAL A 117 -28.16 5.81 -4.59
CA VAL A 117 -28.03 7.24 -4.88
C VAL A 117 -27.19 7.45 -6.13
N ASP A 118 -27.83 7.64 -7.27
CA ASP A 118 -27.16 7.89 -8.55
C ASP A 118 -26.60 9.33 -8.62
N GLY A 119 -25.36 9.52 -8.17
CA GLY A 119 -24.63 10.79 -8.32
C GLY A 119 -24.03 11.34 -7.01
N GLU A 120 -23.68 12.63 -7.03
CA GLU A 120 -23.04 13.27 -5.89
C GLU A 120 -24.00 13.46 -4.71
N MET A 121 -23.48 13.25 -3.49
CA MET A 121 -24.19 13.43 -2.22
C MET A 121 -23.63 14.64 -1.48
N GLU A 122 -24.47 15.63 -1.22
CA GLU A 122 -24.09 16.83 -0.46
C GLU A 122 -24.09 16.55 1.06
N ASN A 123 -25.01 15.72 1.53
CA ASN A 123 -25.21 15.43 2.95
C ASN A 123 -24.59 14.09 3.36
N ARG A 124 -23.59 13.62 2.61
CA ARG A 124 -22.95 12.32 2.81
C ARG A 124 -22.49 12.10 4.26
N GLY A 125 -21.86 13.10 4.88
CA GLY A 125 -21.38 13.01 6.26
C GLY A 125 -22.51 12.73 7.26
N THR A 126 -23.57 13.51 7.19
CA THR A 126 -24.75 13.38 8.05
C THR A 126 -25.49 12.05 7.82
N LEU A 127 -25.66 11.63 6.56
CA LEU A 127 -26.31 10.35 6.22
C LEU A 127 -25.46 9.11 6.57
N ILE A 128 -24.15 9.25 6.73
CA ILE A 128 -23.26 8.17 7.22
C ILE A 128 -23.52 7.86 8.69
N GLU A 129 -23.78 8.89 9.49
CA GLU A 129 -24.11 8.77 10.92
C GLU A 129 -25.58 8.39 11.13
N GLY A 130 -26.40 8.67 10.12
CA GLY A 130 -27.83 8.48 10.10
C GLY A 130 -28.54 9.75 10.52
N ALA A 131 -29.60 10.11 9.80
CA ALA A 131 -30.34 11.34 9.99
C ALA A 131 -31.84 11.08 9.92
N VAL A 132 -32.61 11.93 10.59
CA VAL A 132 -34.07 11.88 10.50
C VAL A 132 -34.50 12.90 9.47
N VAL A 133 -35.17 12.44 8.42
CA VAL A 133 -35.74 13.27 7.36
C VAL A 133 -37.25 13.27 7.48
N GLU A 134 -37.84 14.45 7.46
CA GLU A 134 -39.29 14.61 7.39
C GLU A 134 -39.72 14.73 5.92
N TYR A 135 -40.57 13.81 5.47
CA TYR A 135 -41.08 13.72 4.10
C TYR A 135 -42.58 13.47 4.12
N ASP A 136 -43.35 14.32 3.45
CA ASP A 136 -44.82 14.27 3.36
C ASP A 136 -45.56 14.16 4.73
N GLY A 137 -44.98 14.74 5.78
CA GLY A 137 -45.53 14.72 7.14
C GLY A 137 -45.13 13.49 7.98
N ASP A 138 -44.45 12.51 7.37
CA ASP A 138 -43.88 11.36 8.05
C ASP A 138 -42.39 11.55 8.31
N ARG A 139 -41.90 10.94 9.39
CA ARG A 139 -40.48 10.98 9.77
C ARG A 139 -39.81 9.67 9.39
N TYR A 140 -38.69 9.77 8.70
CA TYR A 140 -37.91 8.63 8.25
C TYR A 140 -36.49 8.72 8.79
N TYR A 141 -36.00 7.65 9.39
CA TYR A 141 -34.58 7.49 9.72
C TYR A 141 -33.85 6.97 8.48
N VAL A 142 -32.97 7.80 7.94
CA VAL A 142 -32.23 7.55 6.71
C VAL A 142 -30.76 7.35 7.04
N ARG A 143 -30.16 6.29 6.51
CA ARG A 143 -28.72 6.02 6.68
C ARG A 143 -28.11 5.42 5.42
N ILE A 144 -26.83 5.67 5.21
CA ILE A 144 -26.06 4.93 4.20
C ILE A 144 -25.78 3.51 4.73
N THR A 145 -26.26 2.49 4.04
CA THR A 145 -26.07 1.08 4.41
C THR A 145 -24.85 0.48 3.73
N SER A 146 -24.66 0.78 2.44
CA SER A 146 -23.48 0.34 1.73
C SER A 146 -22.39 1.43 1.73
N ARG A 147 -21.38 1.24 2.57
CA ARG A 147 -20.07 1.88 2.40
C ARG A 147 -19.26 1.06 1.42
N ASN A 148 -19.68 0.99 0.15
CA ASN A 148 -18.77 0.61 -0.92
C ASN A 148 -17.78 1.77 -1.15
N SER A 149 -17.01 2.14 -0.11
CA SER A 149 -15.86 3.01 -0.26
C SER A 149 -14.82 2.20 -1.01
N CYS A 150 -14.79 2.38 -2.32
CA CYS A 150 -13.76 1.82 -3.16
C CYS A 150 -12.39 2.16 -2.56
N LEU A 151 -11.53 1.15 -2.53
CA LEU A 151 -10.12 1.38 -2.19
C LEU A 151 -9.54 2.26 -3.30
N GLU A 152 -9.34 3.54 -3.00
CA GLU A 152 -8.78 4.51 -3.94
C GLU A 152 -7.26 4.34 -3.98
N VAL A 153 -6.82 3.28 -4.63
CA VAL A 153 -5.40 2.95 -4.79
C VAL A 153 -5.12 2.66 -6.25
N ALA A 154 -3.97 3.10 -6.74
CA ALA A 154 -3.64 2.93 -8.15
C ALA A 154 -3.58 1.43 -8.52
N PRO A 155 -4.26 0.97 -9.59
CA PRO A 155 -4.22 -0.43 -10.01
C PRO A 155 -2.80 -0.92 -10.34
N LEU A 156 -1.90 0.02 -10.66
CA LEU A 156 -0.47 -0.24 -10.88
C LEU A 156 0.28 -0.73 -9.63
N LEU A 157 -0.30 -0.60 -8.43
CA LEU A 157 0.30 -1.12 -7.20
C LEU A 157 0.37 -2.65 -7.21
N PHE A 158 -0.55 -3.33 -7.91
CA PHE A 158 -0.49 -4.77 -8.08
C PHE A 158 0.80 -5.23 -8.80
N PRO A 159 1.05 -4.78 -10.05
CA PRO A 159 2.27 -5.17 -10.76
C PRO A 159 3.54 -4.65 -10.08
N ILE A 160 3.52 -3.46 -9.47
CA ILE A 160 4.66 -2.94 -8.71
C ILE A 160 4.98 -3.85 -7.51
N GLY A 161 3.97 -4.24 -6.74
CA GLY A 161 4.14 -5.15 -5.60
C GLY A 161 4.67 -6.51 -6.04
N ALA A 162 4.16 -7.06 -7.15
CA ALA A 162 4.59 -8.35 -7.67
C ALA A 162 6.06 -8.32 -8.14
N ILE A 163 6.46 -7.26 -8.84
CA ILE A 163 7.85 -7.04 -9.26
C ILE A 163 8.76 -6.85 -8.03
N ALA A 164 8.33 -6.10 -7.02
CA ALA A 164 9.08 -5.93 -5.78
C ALA A 164 9.32 -7.26 -5.05
N ILE A 165 8.30 -8.12 -4.96
CA ILE A 165 8.45 -9.47 -4.39
C ILE A 165 9.43 -10.31 -5.20
N LEU A 166 9.36 -10.27 -6.53
CA LEU A 166 10.29 -11.03 -7.40
C LEU A 166 11.74 -10.57 -7.23
N ILE A 167 11.99 -9.26 -7.30
CA ILE A 167 13.33 -8.69 -7.09
C ILE A 167 13.82 -9.01 -5.68
N GLY A 168 12.95 -8.90 -4.69
CA GLY A 168 13.31 -9.21 -3.31
C GLY A 168 13.64 -10.70 -3.10
N GLY A 169 12.89 -11.59 -3.75
CA GLY A 169 13.16 -13.02 -3.77
C GLY A 169 14.52 -13.34 -4.38
N ILE A 170 14.88 -12.69 -5.49
CA ILE A 170 16.22 -12.81 -6.10
C ILE A 170 17.29 -12.32 -5.12
N GLY A 171 17.09 -11.18 -4.47
CA GLY A 171 18.03 -10.63 -3.48
C GLY A 171 18.28 -11.57 -2.30
N VAL A 172 17.23 -12.22 -1.77
CA VAL A 172 17.33 -13.18 -0.67
C VAL A 172 17.98 -14.50 -1.10
N LEU A 173 17.72 -14.96 -2.33
CA LEU A 173 18.21 -16.25 -2.82
C LEU A 173 19.62 -16.18 -3.43
N THR A 174 20.11 -14.99 -3.78
CA THR A 174 21.44 -14.82 -4.38
C THR A 174 22.57 -15.37 -3.50
N PRO A 175 22.63 -15.07 -2.19
CA PRO A 175 23.71 -15.56 -1.32
C PRO A 175 23.78 -17.09 -1.16
N PRO A 176 22.68 -17.82 -0.87
CA PRO A 176 22.73 -19.27 -0.75
C PRO A 176 23.03 -19.95 -2.09
N ILE A 177 22.49 -19.45 -3.20
CA ILE A 177 22.76 -19.99 -4.55
C ILE A 177 24.25 -19.84 -4.88
N TYR A 178 24.85 -18.67 -4.60
CA TYR A 178 26.27 -18.44 -4.83
C TYR A 178 27.14 -19.39 -3.99
N ARG A 179 26.81 -19.58 -2.71
CA ARG A 179 27.49 -20.56 -1.84
C ARG A 179 27.36 -21.99 -2.36
N GLN A 180 26.20 -22.34 -2.93
CA GLN A 180 25.98 -23.67 -3.47
C GLN A 180 26.84 -23.93 -4.71
N MET A 181 26.94 -22.97 -5.64
CA MET A 181 27.77 -23.09 -6.84
C MET A 181 29.27 -23.14 -6.51
N ALA A 182 29.75 -22.25 -5.64
CA ALA A 182 31.15 -22.25 -5.20
C ALA A 182 31.54 -23.59 -4.53
N GLY A 183 30.66 -24.13 -3.68
CA GLY A 183 30.87 -25.44 -3.06
C GLY A 183 30.73 -26.65 -4.01
N PHE A 184 30.22 -26.46 -5.23
CA PHE A 184 30.19 -27.49 -6.27
C PHE A 184 31.50 -27.51 -7.08
N GLU A 185 32.07 -26.34 -7.37
CA GLU A 185 33.36 -26.23 -8.06
C GLU A 185 34.51 -26.80 -7.22
N GLU A 186 34.52 -26.53 -5.91
CA GLU A 186 35.50 -27.11 -4.99
C GLU A 186 35.45 -28.65 -4.95
N ARG A 187 34.26 -29.25 -5.09
CA ARG A 187 34.09 -30.71 -5.13
C ARG A 187 34.57 -31.31 -6.45
N MET A 188 34.28 -30.66 -7.58
CA MET A 188 34.75 -31.14 -8.89
C MET A 188 36.26 -30.96 -9.08
N GLN A 189 36.87 -29.93 -8.48
CA GLN A 189 38.32 -29.74 -8.53
C GLN A 189 39.07 -30.77 -7.69
N ARG A 190 38.48 -31.21 -6.56
CA ARG A 190 39.06 -32.20 -5.66
C ARG A 190 39.00 -33.64 -6.19
N ASP A 191 38.02 -33.95 -7.04
CA ASP A 191 37.85 -35.27 -7.66
C ASP A 191 38.59 -35.44 -8.99
N ARG A 192 39.39 -34.47 -9.42
CA ARG A 192 40.21 -34.57 -10.64
C ARG A 192 41.52 -35.30 -10.28
N PRO A 193 41.72 -36.57 -10.67
CA PRO A 193 42.99 -37.25 -10.46
C PRO A 193 43.97 -36.80 -11.54
N ASP A 194 45.20 -36.50 -11.13
CA ASP A 194 46.35 -36.31 -12.04
C ASP A 194 46.61 -37.56 -12.89
#